data_AF-A0A383W528-F1
#
_entry.id   AF-A0A383W528-F1
#
_cell.length_a   1.000
_cell.length_b   1.000
_cell.length_c   1.000
_cell.angle_alpha   90.00
_cell.angle_beta   90.00
_cell.angle_gamma   90.00
#
_symmetry.space_group_name_H-M   'P 1'
#
loop_
_entity.id
_entity.type
_entity.pdbx_description
1 polymer ?
#
loop_
_entity_poly.entity_id
_entity_poly.type
_entity_poly.pdbx_seq_one_letter_code
_entity_poly.pdbx_strand_id
1 'polypeptide(L)'
;MAPRKGTVPHNKGKGKAAAQQASAAAAEAVQPQAALPQAGPEVSLTALQQLEEKRRRLCSQLKDVERQIFDLETKYLEGCNPNANALKGYEGLRSQVGAKPSKAPPVDPADRIFSGSSSSTAAR
;
A
#
# COMPACT_ATOMS: atom_id res chain seq x y z
N MET A 1 -9.51 -53.70 -34.50
CA MET A 1 -8.86 -54.81 -33.77
C MET A 1 -7.37 -54.51 -33.70
N ALA A 2 -6.74 -54.77 -32.54
CA ALA A 2 -5.36 -54.47 -32.09
C ALA A 2 -5.13 -53.12 -31.35
N PRO A 3 -4.59 -53.14 -30.10
CA PRO A 3 -4.48 -52.00 -29.17
C PRO A 3 -3.07 -51.35 -29.09
N ARG A 4 -3.00 -50.08 -28.68
CA ARG A 4 -1.75 -49.42 -28.24
C ARG A 4 -1.65 -49.44 -26.71
N LYS A 5 -0.68 -50.19 -26.20
CA LYS A 5 -0.26 -50.20 -24.79
C LYS A 5 0.56 -48.95 -24.48
N GLY A 6 0.13 -48.17 -23.50
CA GLY A 6 0.90 -47.09 -22.88
C GLY A 6 0.84 -47.24 -21.37
N THR A 7 1.95 -47.66 -20.76
CA THR A 7 2.15 -47.81 -19.31
C THR A 7 2.50 -46.48 -18.67
N VAL A 8 1.81 -46.12 -17.58
CA VAL A 8 2.09 -44.94 -16.73
C VAL A 8 2.84 -45.41 -15.48
N PRO A 9 4.04 -44.90 -15.15
CA PRO A 9 4.67 -45.17 -13.86
C PRO A 9 4.08 -44.30 -12.74
N HIS A 10 3.65 -44.96 -11.66
CA HIS A 10 3.26 -44.35 -10.39
C HIS A 10 4.50 -43.90 -9.61
N ASN A 11 4.59 -42.61 -9.27
CA ASN A 11 5.58 -42.09 -8.32
C ASN A 11 4.94 -41.92 -6.94
N LYS A 12 5.35 -42.75 -5.96
CA LYS A 12 4.97 -42.65 -4.55
C LYS A 12 6.04 -41.84 -3.79
N GLY A 13 5.82 -40.53 -3.65
CA GLY A 13 6.57 -39.68 -2.74
C GLY A 13 5.99 -39.72 -1.33
N LYS A 14 6.69 -40.40 -0.42
CA LYS A 14 6.38 -40.50 1.01
C LYS A 14 6.64 -39.15 1.70
N GLY A 15 5.60 -38.55 2.29
CA GLY A 15 5.77 -37.48 3.27
C GLY A 15 6.35 -38.04 4.57
N LYS A 16 7.53 -37.54 4.97
CA LYS A 16 8.07 -37.75 6.32
C LYS A 16 7.60 -36.61 7.22
N ALA A 17 6.82 -36.95 8.23
CA ALA A 17 6.59 -36.14 9.41
C ALA A 17 7.73 -36.37 10.42
N ALA A 18 8.35 -35.28 10.85
CA ALA A 18 9.23 -35.08 12.01
C ALA A 18 9.61 -33.58 11.94
N ALA A 19 9.63 -32.73 12.96
CA ALA A 19 9.60 -32.83 14.41
C ALA A 19 8.98 -31.49 14.90
N GLN A 20 8.08 -31.48 15.88
CA GLN A 20 8.34 -31.40 17.32
C GLN A 20 8.80 -30.01 17.82
N GLN A 21 8.04 -29.55 18.81
CA GLN A 21 8.06 -28.28 19.56
C GLN A 21 9.37 -28.00 20.32
N ALA A 22 9.64 -26.71 20.58
CA ALA A 22 10.17 -26.07 21.81
C ALA A 22 10.73 -24.69 21.40
N SER A 23 10.76 -23.61 22.18
CA SER A 23 10.30 -23.29 23.53
C SER A 23 10.40 -21.76 23.66
N ALA A 24 9.45 -21.17 24.37
CA ALA A 24 9.52 -19.79 24.82
C ALA A 24 10.69 -19.58 25.82
N ALA A 25 11.02 -18.29 26.00
CA ALA A 25 11.85 -17.70 27.04
C ALA A 25 13.38 -17.73 26.82
N ALA A 26 13.89 -16.60 26.31
CA ALA A 26 14.99 -15.87 26.94
C ALA A 26 14.94 -14.42 26.45
N ALA A 27 14.30 -13.56 27.24
CA ALA A 27 14.51 -12.13 27.18
C ALA A 27 15.93 -11.88 27.69
N GLU A 28 16.90 -11.90 26.79
CA GLU A 28 18.28 -11.54 27.10
C GLU A 28 18.52 -10.11 26.64
N ALA A 29 18.57 -9.23 27.63
CA ALA A 29 19.07 -7.88 27.52
C ALA A 29 20.52 -7.92 27.01
N VAL A 30 20.73 -7.45 25.78
CA VAL A 30 22.05 -7.02 25.32
C VAL A 30 21.88 -5.70 24.60
N GLN A 31 21.91 -4.63 25.39
CA GLN A 31 22.46 -3.36 24.92
C GLN A 31 23.99 -3.48 24.97
N PRO A 32 24.70 -3.34 23.85
CA PRO A 32 25.97 -2.64 23.85
C PRO A 32 25.68 -1.19 23.45
N GLN A 33 26.09 -0.30 24.34
CA GLN A 33 26.11 1.14 24.17
C GLN A 33 26.44 1.55 22.72
N ALA A 34 25.43 2.03 21.99
CA ALA A 34 25.68 2.91 20.86
C ALA A 34 26.20 4.21 21.47
N ALA A 35 27.51 4.41 21.36
CA ALA A 35 28.19 5.64 21.76
C ALA A 35 27.37 6.85 21.29
N LEU A 36 26.99 7.70 22.24
CA LEU A 36 26.51 9.05 21.96
C LEU A 36 27.54 9.73 21.05
N PRO A 37 27.22 10.12 19.81
CA PRO A 37 28.05 11.08 19.13
C PRO A 37 27.93 12.37 19.93
N GLN A 38 29.04 12.73 20.59
CA GLN A 38 29.12 13.96 21.36
C GLN A 38 28.72 15.13 20.45
N ALA A 39 27.65 15.81 20.83
CA ALA A 39 27.21 17.04 20.20
C ALA A 39 28.17 18.16 20.61
N GLY A 40 29.30 18.25 19.93
CA GLY A 40 30.00 19.52 19.77
C GLY A 40 29.19 20.47 18.87
N PRO A 41 29.45 21.79 18.89
CA PRO A 41 28.71 22.79 18.11
C PRO A 41 28.97 22.70 16.59
N GLU A 42 29.69 21.67 16.13
CA GLU A 42 30.17 21.47 14.77
C GLU A 42 29.15 20.75 13.87
N VAL A 43 27.83 20.91 14.11
CA VAL A 43 26.88 20.69 13.00
C VAL A 43 27.09 21.88 12.06
N SER A 44 28.09 21.71 11.20
CA SER A 44 28.55 22.74 10.28
C SER A 44 27.36 23.40 9.59
N LEU A 45 27.38 24.72 9.50
CA LEU A 45 26.30 25.53 8.90
C LEU A 45 25.91 25.01 7.51
N THR A 46 26.87 24.43 6.78
CA THR A 46 26.69 23.73 5.51
C THR A 46 25.82 22.45 5.64
N ALA A 47 26.01 21.63 6.67
CA ALA A 47 25.17 20.46 6.93
C ALA A 47 23.73 20.86 7.30
N LEU A 48 23.56 21.94 8.07
CA LEU A 48 22.23 22.50 8.36
C LEU A 48 21.54 23.01 7.10
N GLN A 49 22.24 23.76 6.25
CA GLN A 49 21.73 24.25 4.96
C GLN A 49 21.30 23.09 4.04
N GLN A 50 22.09 22.02 3.97
CA GLN A 50 21.73 20.83 3.19
C GLN A 50 20.47 20.14 3.74
N LEU A 51 20.30 20.07 5.06
CA LEU A 51 19.11 19.50 5.69
C LEU A 51 17.87 20.37 5.41
N GLU A 52 18.00 21.70 5.47
CA GLU A 52 16.92 22.63 5.14
C GLU A 52 16.52 22.55 3.66
N GLU A 53 17.49 22.45 2.76
CA GLU A 53 17.21 22.27 1.34
C GLU A 53 16.51 20.93 1.07
N LYS A 54 16.96 19.84 1.70
CA LYS A 54 16.29 18.53 1.63
C LYS A 54 14.87 18.62 2.16
N ARG A 55 14.66 19.26 3.32
CA ARG A 55 13.32 19.47 3.89
C ARG A 55 12.44 20.25 2.91
N ARG A 56 12.92 21.36 2.35
CA ARG A 56 12.18 22.17 1.37
C ARG A 56 11.81 21.36 0.13
N ARG A 57 12.75 20.58 -0.41
CA ARG A 57 12.52 19.70 -1.56
C ARG A 57 11.44 18.65 -1.25
N LEU A 58 11.53 17.98 -0.11
CA LEU A 58 10.54 16.98 0.30
C LEU A 58 9.16 17.62 0.52
N CYS A 59 9.09 18.80 1.13
CA CYS A 59 7.82 19.52 1.28
C CYS A 59 7.20 19.92 -0.07
N SER A 60 8.02 20.25 -1.08
CA SER A 60 7.52 20.51 -2.43
C SER A 60 6.97 19.24 -3.08
N GLN A 61 7.77 18.16 -3.06
CA GLN A 61 7.37 16.88 -3.64
C GLN A 61 6.10 16.32 -3.00
N LEU A 62 5.96 16.48 -1.68
CA LEU A 62 4.77 16.07 -0.96
C LEU A 62 3.53 16.83 -1.48
N LYS A 63 3.62 18.16 -1.66
CA LYS A 63 2.52 18.95 -2.23
C LYS A 63 2.18 18.54 -3.66
N ASP A 64 3.19 18.24 -4.47
CA ASP A 64 3.00 17.82 -5.87
C ASP A 64 2.25 16.48 -5.93
N VAL A 65 2.62 15.53 -5.07
CA VAL A 65 1.96 14.22 -4.96
C VAL A 65 0.54 14.36 -4.42
N GLU A 66 0.31 15.17 -3.38
CA GLU A 66 -1.04 15.41 -2.84
C GLU A 66 -1.97 16.00 -3.90
N ARG A 67 -1.47 16.97 -4.67
CA ARG A 67 -2.21 17.53 -5.81
C ARG A 67 -2.52 16.47 -6.85
N GLN A 68 -1.53 15.64 -7.20
CA GLN A 68 -1.72 14.57 -8.17
C GLN A 68 -2.77 13.56 -7.70
N ILE A 69 -2.75 13.18 -6.42
CA ILE A 69 -3.75 12.29 -5.83
C ILE A 69 -5.14 12.90 -5.98
N PHE A 70 -5.30 14.17 -5.63
CA PHE A 70 -6.58 14.87 -5.75
C PHE A 70 -7.11 14.89 -7.19
N ASP A 71 -6.24 15.16 -8.17
CA ASP A 71 -6.60 15.21 -9.58
C ASP A 71 -7.00 13.82 -10.10
N LEU A 72 -6.27 12.77 -9.70
CA LEU A 72 -6.56 11.38 -10.06
C LEU A 72 -7.84 10.87 -9.41
N GLU A 73 -8.10 11.23 -8.15
CA GLU A 73 -9.36 10.91 -7.47
C GLU A 73 -10.54 11.56 -8.18
N THR A 74 -10.42 12.84 -8.56
CA THR A 74 -11.46 13.56 -9.28
C THR A 74 -11.80 12.83 -10.57
N LYS A 75 -10.76 12.52 -11.38
CA LYS A 75 -10.92 11.78 -12.63
C LYS A 75 -11.55 10.39 -12.42
N TYR A 76 -11.17 9.69 -11.35
CA TYR A 76 -11.73 8.39 -11.03
C TYR A 76 -13.20 8.50 -10.62
N LEU A 77 -13.55 9.37 -9.68
CA LEU A 77 -14.91 9.48 -9.15
C LEU A 77 -15.91 9.98 -10.20
N GLU A 78 -15.49 10.88 -11.09
CA GLU A 78 -16.34 11.39 -12.18
C GLU A 78 -16.51 10.37 -13.32
N GLY A 79 -15.47 9.57 -13.61
CA GLY A 79 -15.45 8.64 -14.73
C GLY A 79 -15.85 7.19 -14.40
N CYS A 80 -15.92 6.84 -13.12
CA CYS A 80 -16.21 5.47 -12.70
C CYS A 80 -17.71 5.15 -12.76
N ASN A 81 -18.04 3.85 -12.82
CA ASN A 81 -19.42 3.40 -12.74
C ASN A 81 -19.97 3.71 -11.34
N PRO A 82 -21.09 4.47 -11.23
CA PRO A 82 -21.64 4.85 -9.93
C PRO A 82 -22.04 3.67 -9.04
N ASN A 83 -22.31 2.51 -9.64
CA ASN A 83 -22.75 1.28 -8.97
C ASN A 83 -21.61 0.27 -8.78
N ALA A 84 -20.41 0.58 -9.25
CA ALA A 84 -19.26 -0.31 -9.17
C ALA A 84 -17.96 0.49 -9.15
N ASN A 85 -17.46 0.76 -7.96
CA ASN A 85 -16.22 1.50 -7.75
C ASN A 85 -15.49 0.97 -6.50
N ALA A 86 -14.25 1.39 -6.28
CA ALA A 86 -13.43 0.94 -5.15
C ALA A 86 -14.05 1.28 -3.78
N LEU A 87 -14.92 2.29 -3.69
CA LEU A 87 -15.56 2.73 -2.44
C LEU A 87 -16.78 1.88 -2.08
N LYS A 88 -17.56 1.48 -3.09
CA LYS A 88 -18.84 0.77 -2.95
C LYS A 88 -18.72 -0.73 -3.24
N GLY A 89 -17.58 -1.17 -3.78
CA GLY A 89 -17.37 -2.51 -4.29
C GLY A 89 -17.88 -2.70 -5.71
N TYR A 90 -17.58 -3.86 -6.31
CA TYR A 90 -17.92 -4.19 -7.71
C TYR A 90 -19.10 -5.15 -7.83
N GLU A 91 -19.75 -5.51 -6.72
CA GLU A 91 -20.85 -6.48 -6.70
C GLU A 91 -22.08 -5.99 -7.49
N GLY A 92 -22.30 -4.67 -7.56
CA GLY A 92 -23.39 -4.06 -8.34
C GLY A 92 -23.29 -4.30 -9.84
N LEU A 93 -22.11 -4.68 -10.35
CA LEU A 93 -21.89 -4.95 -11.78
C LEU A 93 -22.59 -6.24 -12.23
N ARG A 94 -22.77 -7.23 -11.33
CA ARG A 94 -23.47 -8.50 -11.63
C ARG A 94 -24.99 -8.33 -11.67
N SER A 95 -25.52 -7.44 -10.84
CA SER A 95 -26.96 -7.17 -10.75
C SER A 95 -27.49 -6.30 -11.89
N GLN A 96 -26.59 -5.67 -12.67
CA GLN A 96 -26.92 -4.69 -13.70
C GLN A 96 -26.75 -5.18 -15.14
N VAL A 97 -26.72 -6.50 -15.39
CA VAL A 97 -26.77 -7.05 -16.75
C VAL A 97 -28.05 -6.55 -17.43
N GLY A 98 -27.94 -5.50 -18.26
CA GLY A 98 -29.05 -4.84 -18.96
C GLY A 98 -29.53 -3.49 -18.41
N ALA A 99 -28.95 -2.96 -17.33
CA ALA A 99 -29.31 -1.64 -16.80
C ALA A 99 -28.57 -0.51 -17.57
N LYS A 100 -29.29 0.58 -17.88
CA LYS A 100 -28.71 1.76 -18.54
C LYS A 100 -27.72 2.47 -17.60
N PRO A 101 -26.58 2.97 -18.09
CA PRO A 101 -25.64 3.70 -17.25
C PRO A 101 -26.31 4.97 -16.72
N SER A 102 -26.50 5.04 -15.40
CA SER A 102 -26.88 6.29 -14.75
C SER A 102 -25.67 7.21 -14.74
N LYS A 103 -25.91 8.52 -14.89
CA LYS A 103 -24.84 9.52 -14.76
C LYS A 103 -24.18 9.39 -13.37
N ALA A 104 -22.86 9.57 -13.32
CA ALA A 104 -22.15 9.62 -12.06
C ALA A 104 -22.72 10.77 -11.20
N PRO A 105 -23.04 10.52 -9.91
CA PRO A 105 -23.44 11.58 -9.00
C PRO A 105 -22.28 12.58 -8.78
N PRO A 106 -22.57 13.79 -8.29
CA PRO A 106 -21.52 14.74 -7.94
C PRO A 106 -20.56 14.13 -6.92
N VAL A 107 -19.27 14.46 -7.07
CA VAL A 107 -18.21 13.94 -6.21
C VAL A 107 -18.36 14.49 -4.79
N ASP A 108 -18.65 13.62 -3.83
CA ASP A 108 -18.65 13.97 -2.40
C ASP A 108 -17.20 14.14 -1.92
N PRO A 109 -16.85 15.22 -1.20
CA PRO A 109 -15.57 15.34 -0.53
C PRO A 109 -15.22 14.15 0.37
N ALA A 110 -16.21 13.52 1.01
CA ALA A 110 -16.00 12.36 1.88
C ALA A 110 -15.56 11.10 1.11
N ASP A 111 -15.89 11.01 -0.19
CA ASP A 111 -15.48 9.89 -1.05
C ASP A 111 -13.99 9.97 -1.46
N ARG A 112 -13.30 11.08 -1.16
CA ARG A 112 -11.87 11.31 -1.46
C ARG A 112 -10.96 10.72 -0.38
N ILE A 113 -11.05 9.41 -0.21
CA ILE A 113 -10.36 8.68 0.87
C ILE A 113 -8.83 8.74 0.78
N PHE A 114 -8.24 8.91 -0.41
CA PHE A 114 -6.78 9.01 -0.55
C PHE A 114 -6.30 10.42 -0.20
N SER A 115 -7.00 11.47 -0.64
CA SER A 115 -6.71 12.84 -0.18
C SER A 115 -6.91 12.99 1.34
N GLY A 116 -7.96 12.38 1.90
CA GLY A 116 -8.24 12.38 3.33
C GLY A 116 -7.25 11.57 4.18
N SER A 117 -6.44 10.70 3.58
CA SER A 117 -5.41 9.93 4.30
C SER A 117 -4.18 10.76 4.68
N SER A 118 -3.99 11.93 4.07
CA SER A 118 -2.90 12.85 4.43
C SER A 118 -3.37 13.86 5.48
N SER A 119 -2.69 13.89 6.63
CA SER A 119 -2.92 14.89 7.68
C SER A 119 -2.53 16.31 7.24
N SER A 120 -1.66 16.46 6.23
CA SER A 120 -1.28 17.75 5.63
C SER A 120 -2.43 18.37 4.82
N THR A 121 -3.21 17.54 4.13
CA THR A 121 -4.40 17.96 3.39
C THR A 121 -5.61 18.15 4.32
N ALA A 122 -5.78 17.30 5.33
CA ALA A 122 -6.92 17.37 6.27
C ALA A 122 -6.87 18.58 7.23
N ALA A 123 -5.71 19.18 7.45
CA ALA A 123 -5.52 20.34 8.34
C ALA A 123 -5.73 21.71 7.65
N ARG A 124 -6.22 21.74 6.41
CA ARG A 124 -6.49 22.95 5.61
C ARG A 124 -7.99 23.25 5.59
#